data_AF-S8BZW3-F1
#
_entry.id   AF-S8BZW3-F1
#
_cell.length_a   1.000
_cell.length_b   1.000
_cell.length_c   1.000
_cell.angle_alpha   90.00
_cell.angle_beta   90.00
_cell.angle_gamma   90.00
#
_symmetry.space_group_name_H-M   'P 1'
#
loop_
_entity.id
_entity.type
_entity.pdbx_description
1 polymer ?
#
loop_
_entity_poly.entity_id
_entity_poly.type
_entity_poly.pdbx_seq_one_letter_code
_entity_poly.pdbx_strand_id
1 'polypeptide(L)'
;LQFAAILGFCFPFANSWGLDGHTIVCRIAQTRLSNLAAAAVSDLLPTSAGGDLSSECLWADHIKFHYHWSSALHYVDTPDNLCNYHHDSKC
;
A
#
# COMPACT_ATOMS: atom_id res chain seq x y z
N LEU A 1 -28.89 -24.84 -27.65
CA LEU A 1 -28.24 -23.51 -27.55
C LEU A 1 -28.43 -23.03 -26.12
N GLN A 2 -27.41 -23.22 -25.26
CA GLN A 2 -27.45 -22.80 -23.85
C GLN A 2 -26.82 -21.40 -23.78
N PHE A 3 -27.63 -20.35 -23.65
CA PHE A 3 -27.13 -19.00 -23.42
C PHE A 3 -26.68 -18.89 -21.95
N ALA A 4 -25.38 -18.90 -21.70
CA ALA A 4 -24.84 -18.58 -20.39
C ALA A 4 -24.95 -17.07 -20.17
N ALA A 5 -25.83 -16.65 -19.27
CA ALA A 5 -25.90 -15.27 -18.82
C ALA A 5 -24.70 -14.98 -17.92
N ILE A 6 -23.77 -14.15 -18.40
CA ILE A 6 -22.69 -13.62 -17.57
C ILE A 6 -23.33 -12.55 -16.67
N LEU A 7 -23.57 -12.88 -15.40
CA LEU A 7 -23.87 -11.88 -14.38
C LEU A 7 -22.64 -10.98 -14.21
N GLY A 8 -22.70 -9.78 -14.79
CA GLY A 8 -21.71 -8.72 -14.56
C GLY A 8 -21.80 -8.24 -13.12
N PHE A 9 -21.00 -8.83 -12.23
CA PHE A 9 -20.76 -8.30 -10.90
C PHE A 9 -20.03 -6.96 -11.05
N CYS A 10 -20.75 -5.85 -10.88
CA CYS A 10 -20.15 -4.54 -10.68
C CYS A 10 -19.58 -4.49 -9.26
N PHE A 11 -18.40 -5.06 -9.05
CA PHE A 11 -17.64 -4.77 -7.84
C PHE A 11 -17.22 -3.30 -7.89
N PRO A 12 -17.42 -2.52 -6.81
CA PRO A 12 -16.86 -1.19 -6.75
C PRO A 12 -15.34 -1.31 -6.92
N PHE A 13 -14.79 -0.61 -7.92
CA PHE A 13 -13.35 -0.47 -8.04
C PHE A 13 -12.85 0.34 -6.84
N ALA A 14 -12.36 -0.35 -5.82
CA ALA A 14 -11.54 0.29 -4.80
C ALA A 14 -10.25 0.76 -5.50
N ASN A 15 -9.99 2.07 -5.50
CA ASN A 15 -8.74 2.62 -6.03
C ASN A 15 -7.63 2.33 -5.00
N SER A 16 -7.11 1.11 -5.01
CA SER A 16 -5.91 0.74 -4.25
C SER A 16 -4.65 1.07 -5.03
N TRP A 17 -3.55 1.29 -4.31
CA TRP A 17 -2.24 1.44 -4.93
C TRP A 17 -1.63 0.07 -5.23
N GLY A 18 -1.08 -0.11 -6.42
CA GLY A 18 -0.15 -1.19 -6.75
C GLY A 18 1.29 -0.67 -6.77
N LEU A 19 2.18 -1.37 -7.51
CA LEU A 19 3.58 -0.97 -7.69
C LEU A 19 3.74 0.52 -8.04
N ASP A 20 2.99 1.01 -9.03
CA ASP A 20 3.10 2.40 -9.49
C ASP A 20 2.73 3.39 -8.39
N GLY A 21 1.66 3.11 -7.64
CA GLY A 21 1.19 3.96 -6.55
C GLY A 21 2.20 4.08 -5.43
N HIS A 22 2.70 2.95 -4.94
CA HIS A 22 3.75 2.91 -3.92
C HIS A 22 5.02 3.64 -4.38
N THR A 23 5.44 3.41 -5.62
CA THR A 23 6.62 4.05 -6.21
C THR A 23 6.45 5.57 -6.29
N ILE A 24 5.33 6.04 -6.83
CA ILE A 24 5.04 7.48 -7.00
C ILE A 24 5.02 8.19 -5.64
N VAL A 25 4.28 7.66 -4.66
CA VAL A 25 4.18 8.26 -3.32
C VAL A 25 5.56 8.35 -2.67
N CYS A 26 6.37 7.29 -2.74
CA CYS A 26 7.70 7.29 -2.14
C CYS A 26 8.68 8.25 -2.82
N ARG A 27 8.65 8.39 -4.16
CA ARG A 27 9.47 9.40 -4.86
C ARG A 27 9.06 10.82 -4.46
N ILE A 28 7.76 11.07 -4.39
CA ILE A 28 7.20 12.35 -3.92
C ILE A 28 7.64 12.63 -2.47
N ALA A 29 7.61 11.64 -1.59
CA ALA A 29 8.03 11.78 -0.21
C ALA A 29 9.54 12.03 -0.09
N GLN A 30 10.37 11.25 -0.78
CA GLN A 30 11.82 11.35 -0.72
C GLN A 30 12.34 12.74 -1.14
N THR A 31 11.73 13.35 -2.15
CA THR A 31 12.07 14.72 -2.60
C THR A 31 11.67 15.82 -1.61
N ARG A 32 10.86 15.50 -0.59
CA ARG A 32 10.35 16.43 0.43
C ARG A 32 10.95 16.21 1.81
N LEU A 33 11.89 15.29 1.96
CA LEU A 33 12.54 15.03 3.24
C LEU A 33 13.39 16.23 3.67
N SER A 34 13.44 16.49 4.97
CA SER A 34 14.46 17.37 5.54
C SER A 34 15.84 16.72 5.39
N ASN A 35 16.92 17.50 5.47
CA ASN A 35 18.28 16.96 5.36
C ASN A 35 18.56 15.85 6.39
N LEU A 36 18.07 16.01 7.63
CA LEU A 36 18.22 15.00 8.68
C LEU A 36 17.46 13.71 8.33
N ALA A 37 16.23 13.83 7.82
CA ALA A 37 15.43 12.66 7.45
C ALA A 37 16.00 11.97 6.19
N ALA A 38 16.51 12.73 5.21
CA ALA A 38 17.15 12.19 4.02
C ALA A 38 18.42 11.39 4.37
N ALA A 39 19.25 11.91 5.28
CA ALA A 39 20.42 11.19 5.78
C ALA A 39 20.01 9.89 6.48
N ALA A 40 19.03 9.94 7.40
CA ALA A 40 18.54 8.75 8.09
C ALA A 40 17.95 7.70 7.14
N VAL A 41 17.18 8.11 6.13
CA VAL A 41 16.66 7.19 5.09
C VAL A 41 17.81 6.58 4.29
N SER A 42 18.81 7.37 3.90
CA SER A 42 19.99 6.87 3.19
C SER A 42 20.78 5.85 4.02
N ASP A 43 20.89 6.04 5.34
CA ASP A 43 21.61 5.14 6.24
C ASP A 43 20.86 3.82 6.48
N LEU A 44 19.52 3.85 6.47
CA LEU A 44 18.66 2.69 6.73
C LEU A 44 18.39 1.84 5.49
N LEU A 45 18.44 2.43 4.29
CA LEU A 45 18.20 1.71 3.05
C LEU A 45 19.31 0.68 2.78
N PRO A 46 18.97 -0.51 2.25
CA PRO A 46 19.98 -1.47 1.86
C PRO A 46 20.80 -0.95 0.69
N THR A 47 22.06 -1.38 0.57
CA THR A 47 22.94 -1.00 -0.55
C THR A 47 22.29 -1.30 -1.92
N SER A 48 21.47 -2.34 -2.02
CA SER A 48 20.73 -2.70 -3.24
C SER A 48 19.74 -1.64 -3.71
N ALA A 49 19.22 -0.80 -2.82
CA ALA A 49 18.28 0.26 -3.15
C ALA A 49 18.95 1.43 -3.89
N GLY A 50 20.28 1.52 -3.87
CA GLY A 50 21.02 2.61 -4.53
C GLY A 50 20.63 4.01 -4.05
N GLY A 51 20.11 4.13 -2.82
CA GLY A 51 19.56 5.37 -2.27
C GLY A 51 18.18 5.77 -2.79
N ASP A 52 17.51 4.96 -3.61
CA ASP A 52 16.13 5.21 -4.06
C ASP A 52 15.13 4.54 -3.09
N LEU A 53 14.46 5.33 -2.25
CA LEU A 53 13.44 4.83 -1.32
C LEU A 53 12.31 4.10 -2.05
N SER A 54 11.96 4.56 -3.26
CA SER A 54 10.84 3.99 -4.00
C SER A 54 11.08 2.55 -4.46
N SER A 55 12.35 2.12 -4.54
CA SER A 55 12.70 0.73 -4.87
C SER A 55 12.27 -0.27 -3.80
N GLU A 56 12.13 0.16 -2.53
CA GLU A 56 11.75 -0.69 -1.40
C GLU A 56 10.29 -0.51 -0.97
N CYS A 57 9.54 0.41 -1.58
CA CYS A 57 8.20 0.76 -1.10
C CYS A 57 7.09 -0.27 -1.39
N LEU A 58 7.38 -1.30 -2.19
CA LEU A 58 6.50 -2.45 -2.38
C LEU A 58 6.91 -3.65 -1.51
N TRP A 59 8.00 -3.56 -0.74
CA TRP A 59 8.51 -4.65 0.07
C TRP A 59 7.46 -5.24 1.03
N ALA A 60 6.65 -4.39 1.66
CA ALA A 60 5.61 -4.80 2.59
C ALA A 60 4.55 -5.72 1.92
N ASP A 61 4.20 -5.44 0.66
CA ASP A 61 3.25 -6.25 -0.10
C ASP A 61 3.82 -7.62 -0.48
N HIS A 62 5.13 -7.71 -0.74
CA HIS A 62 5.79 -8.98 -1.05
C HIS A 62 5.89 -9.91 0.17
N ILE A 63 6.08 -9.34 1.36
CA ILE A 63 6.35 -10.09 2.59
C ILE A 63 5.09 -10.41 3.42
N LYS A 64 3.91 -9.85 3.10
CA LYS A 64 2.71 -10.04 3.92
C LYS A 64 2.18 -11.47 4.06
N PHE A 65 2.58 -12.36 3.14
CA PHE A 65 2.30 -13.80 3.23
C PHE A 65 3.45 -14.59 3.87
N HIS A 66 4.64 -14.00 4.02
CA HIS A 66 5.71 -14.56 4.84
C HIS A 66 5.50 -14.18 6.31
N TYR A 67 5.15 -12.92 6.56
CA TYR A 67 4.76 -12.38 7.85
C TYR A 67 3.24 -12.18 7.87
N HIS A 68 2.50 -13.28 8.00
CA HIS A 68 1.04 -13.28 7.91
C HIS A 68 0.33 -12.23 8.79
N TRP A 69 0.89 -11.92 9.96
CA TRP A 69 0.35 -10.89 10.85
C TRP A 69 0.34 -9.49 10.22
N SER A 70 1.21 -9.21 9.24
CA SER A 70 1.30 -7.90 8.61
C SER A 70 0.23 -7.68 7.55
N SER A 71 -0.44 -8.73 7.04
CA SER A 71 -1.44 -8.60 5.98
C SER A 71 -2.58 -7.65 6.36
N ALA A 72 -3.09 -7.75 7.60
CA ALA A 72 -4.17 -6.90 8.08
C ALA A 72 -3.75 -5.43 8.29
N LEU A 73 -2.46 -5.13 8.27
CA LEU A 73 -1.96 -3.75 8.42
C LEU A 73 -2.05 -2.93 7.13
N HIS A 74 -2.39 -3.55 6.00
CA HIS A 74 -2.50 -2.87 4.70
C HIS A 74 -3.85 -2.17 4.49
N TYR A 75 -4.84 -2.40 5.34
CA TYR A 75 -6.20 -1.91 5.15
C TYR A 75 -6.94 -1.73 6.47
N VAL A 76 -8.12 -1.10 6.39
CA VAL A 76 -9.06 -0.95 7.51
C VAL A 76 -10.45 -1.28 7.01
N ASP A 77 -11.13 -2.22 7.68
CA ASP A 77 -12.49 -2.63 7.32
C ASP A 77 -13.54 -1.78 8.06
N THR A 78 -14.19 -0.86 7.34
CA THR A 78 -15.29 -0.05 7.88
C THR A 78 -16.63 -0.78 7.78
N PRO A 79 -17.65 -0.49 8.63
CA PRO A 79 -18.94 -1.15 8.53
C PRO A 79 -19.66 -0.73 7.25
N ASP A 80 -20.40 -1.67 6.66
CA ASP A 80 -21.14 -1.44 5.43
C ASP A 80 -22.10 -0.24 5.57
N ASN A 81 -22.13 0.61 4.53
CA ASN A 81 -23.05 1.73 4.38
C ASN A 81 -22.94 2.87 5.41
N LEU A 82 -21.92 2.88 6.28
CA LEU A 82 -21.70 3.99 7.23
C LEU A 82 -20.80 5.10 6.66
N CYS A 83 -19.94 4.78 5.69
CA CYS A 83 -19.03 5.72 5.02
C CYS A 83 -18.22 6.61 5.99
N ASN A 84 -17.83 6.04 7.13
CA ASN A 84 -17.06 6.73 8.17
C ASN A 84 -15.93 5.83 8.71
N TYR A 85 -14.96 6.45 9.38
CA TYR A 85 -13.85 5.77 10.06
C TYR A 85 -13.79 6.21 11.52
N HIS A 86 -13.70 5.24 12.43
CA HIS A 86 -13.62 5.43 13.87
C HIS A 86 -12.47 4.59 14.43
N HIS A 87 -11.36 5.24 14.78
CA HIS A 87 -10.09 4.60 15.19
C HIS A 87 -10.30 3.51 16.26
N ASP A 88 -10.85 3.85 17.43
CA ASP A 88 -10.95 2.93 18.59
C ASP A 88 -11.75 1.63 18.34
N SER A 89 -12.56 1.60 17.29
CA SER A 89 -13.37 0.43 16.93
C SER A 89 -12.83 -0.35 15.73
N LYS A 90 -11.79 0.17 15.08
CA LYS A 90 -11.31 -0.27 13.76
C LYS A 90 -9.82 -0.50 13.67
N CYS A 91 -9.06 0.05 14.61
CA CYS A 91 -7.61 -0.03 14.74
C CYS A 91 -7.26 -0.23 16.23
#